data_AF-A0A382FL82-F1
#
_entry.id   AF-A0A382FL82-F1
#
_cell.length_a   1.000
_cell.length_b   1.000
_cell.length_c   1.000
_cell.angle_alpha   90.00
_cell.angle_beta   90.00
_cell.angle_gamma   90.00
#
_symmetry.space_group_name_H-M   'P 1'
#
loop_
_entity.id
_entity.type
_entity.pdbx_description
1 polymer ?
#
loop_
_entity_poly.entity_id
_entity_poly.type
_entity_poly.pdbx_seq_one_letter_code
_entity_poly.pdbx_strand_id
1 'polypeptide(L)'
;MAISTFSQSPIDKRFVQNPYPFYEVARTSGDLFFWKDYDRVCAVSHKAVNALLRDRRWGRQIPEELSDNFPEHIRPFVELDRSGMLEREPPAHTRLRSLVVRAFTSRGIAALEPGITA
;
A
#
# COMPACT_ATOMS: atom_id res chain seq x y z
N MET A 1 -12.40 -9.40 -21.22
CA MET A 1 -11.30 -8.54 -21.71
C MET A 1 -9.99 -9.15 -21.25
N ALA A 2 -9.01 -9.29 -22.13
CA ALA A 2 -7.68 -9.80 -21.76
C ALA A 2 -6.88 -8.68 -21.08
N ILE A 3 -6.23 -8.98 -19.95
CA ILE A 3 -5.35 -8.03 -19.27
C ILE A 3 -3.93 -8.15 -19.83
N SER A 4 -3.30 -7.02 -20.15
CA SER A 4 -1.92 -7.04 -20.64
C SER A 4 -0.97 -7.45 -19.52
N THR A 5 0.06 -8.20 -19.88
CA THR A 5 1.04 -8.73 -18.92
C THR A 5 2.40 -8.09 -19.13
N PHE A 6 3.01 -7.61 -18.05
CA PHE A 6 4.35 -7.02 -18.07
C PHE A 6 5.26 -7.71 -17.05
N SER A 7 6.57 -7.63 -17.28
CA SER A 7 7.59 -8.06 -16.33
C SER A 7 8.64 -6.98 -16.19
N GLN A 8 8.97 -6.67 -14.95
CA GLN A 8 9.98 -5.73 -14.52
C GLN A 8 10.29 -6.09 -13.07
N SER A 9 11.54 -6.50 -12.79
CA SER A 9 11.93 -6.79 -11.41
C SER A 9 11.76 -5.53 -10.56
N PRO A 10 11.02 -5.57 -9.44
CA PRO A 10 10.79 -4.41 -8.57
C PRO A 10 12.03 -4.03 -7.76
N ILE A 11 13.04 -4.89 -7.76
CA ILE A 11 14.33 -4.70 -7.08
C ILE A 11 15.47 -4.41 -8.07
N ASP A 12 15.18 -4.33 -9.38
CA ASP A 12 16.18 -3.85 -10.36
C ASP A 12 16.59 -2.43 -9.98
N LYS A 13 17.90 -2.20 -9.82
CA LYS A 13 18.43 -0.91 -9.35
C LYS A 13 18.01 0.25 -10.24
N ARG A 14 17.98 0.07 -11.57
CA ARG A 14 17.58 1.13 -12.51
C ARG A 14 16.09 1.42 -12.40
N PHE A 15 15.28 0.37 -12.24
CA PHE A 15 13.85 0.53 -11.99
C PHE A 15 13.56 1.27 -10.69
N VAL A 16 14.22 0.89 -9.58
CA VAL A 16 14.06 1.55 -8.28
C VAL A 16 14.43 3.04 -8.37
N GLN A 17 15.48 3.39 -9.12
CA GLN A 17 15.89 4.79 -9.30
C GLN A 17 14.97 5.58 -10.24
N ASN A 18 14.37 4.93 -11.24
CA ASN A 18 13.48 5.58 -12.20
C ASN A 18 12.41 4.60 -12.71
N PRO A 19 11.29 4.43 -11.98
CA PRO A 19 10.26 3.47 -12.35
C PRO A 19 9.27 4.02 -13.39
N TYR A 20 9.27 5.33 -13.62
CA TYR A 20 8.29 6.03 -14.45
C TYR A 20 8.24 5.53 -15.91
N PRO A 21 9.37 5.26 -16.60
CA PRO A 21 9.33 4.73 -17.96
C PRO A 21 8.55 3.42 -18.08
N PHE A 22 8.69 2.52 -17.10
CA PHE A 22 7.91 1.29 -17.06
C PHE A 22 6.43 1.56 -16.85
N TYR A 23 6.08 2.45 -15.92
CA TYR A 23 4.69 2.79 -15.65
C TYR A 23 4.02 3.51 -16.84
N GLU A 24 4.75 4.32 -17.60
CA GLU A 24 4.23 4.93 -18.83
C GLU A 24 3.84 3.87 -19.86
N VAL A 25 4.72 2.88 -20.10
CA VAL A 25 4.42 1.76 -21.00
C VAL A 25 3.25 0.93 -20.47
N ALA A 26 3.22 0.60 -19.18
CA ALA A 26 2.13 -0.18 -18.61
C ALA A 26 0.78 0.54 -18.72
N ARG A 27 0.77 1.88 -18.54
CA ARG A 27 -0.44 2.71 -18.61
C ARG A 27 -1.08 2.73 -20.01
N THR A 28 -0.31 2.54 -21.09
CA THR A 28 -0.90 2.48 -22.44
C THR A 28 -1.77 1.24 -22.65
N SER A 29 -1.66 0.23 -21.78
CA SER A 29 -2.47 -1.00 -21.85
C SER A 29 -3.83 -0.90 -21.15
N GLY A 30 -4.11 0.23 -20.48
CA GLY A 30 -5.36 0.50 -19.79
C GLY A 30 -5.20 0.75 -18.30
N ASP A 31 -6.29 0.62 -17.55
CA ASP A 31 -6.37 0.93 -16.12
C ASP A 31 -5.66 -0.12 -15.24
N LEU A 32 -5.61 -1.37 -15.69
CA LEU A 32 -5.07 -2.54 -14.98
C LEU A 32 -4.12 -3.33 -15.89
N PHE A 33 -3.07 -3.89 -15.31
CA PHE A 33 -2.18 -4.86 -15.97
C PHE A 33 -1.80 -5.99 -15.01
N PHE A 34 -1.35 -7.13 -15.52
CA PHE A 34 -0.78 -8.20 -14.71
C PHE A 34 0.74 -8.06 -14.64
N TRP A 35 1.29 -7.95 -13.42
CA TRP A 35 2.73 -7.82 -13.20
C TRP A 35 3.31 -9.18 -12.79
N LYS A 36 4.06 -9.81 -13.69
CA LYS A 36 4.61 -11.17 -13.49
C LYS A 36 5.48 -11.29 -12.23
N ASP A 37 6.36 -10.33 -11.99
CA ASP A 37 7.31 -10.36 -10.87
C ASP A 37 6.63 -10.28 -9.49
N TYR A 38 5.42 -9.72 -9.43
CA TYR A 38 4.57 -9.76 -8.23
C TYR A 38 3.54 -10.88 -8.25
N ASP A 39 3.28 -11.50 -9.40
CA ASP A 39 2.18 -12.44 -9.61
C ASP A 39 0.81 -11.83 -9.25
N ARG A 40 0.59 -10.54 -9.56
CA ARG A 40 -0.63 -9.81 -9.18
C ARG A 40 -1.14 -8.91 -10.30
N VAL A 41 -2.44 -8.62 -10.24
CA VAL A 41 -3.04 -7.52 -11.02
C VAL A 41 -2.72 -6.20 -10.32
N CYS A 42 -2.24 -5.23 -11.09
CA CYS A 42 -1.84 -3.91 -10.62
C CYS A 42 -2.65 -2.82 -11.31
N ALA A 43 -3.09 -1.82 -10.53
CA ALA A 43 -3.69 -0.60 -11.06
C ALA A 43 -2.60 0.44 -11.35
N VAL A 44 -2.68 1.07 -12.52
CA VAL A 44 -1.63 2.02 -12.99
C VAL A 44 -2.16 3.42 -13.27
N SER A 45 -3.46 3.57 -13.50
CA SER A 45 -4.09 4.88 -13.73
C SER A 45 -4.55 5.51 -12.43
N HIS A 46 -4.52 6.85 -12.38
CA HIS A 46 -5.06 7.61 -11.24
C HIS A 46 -6.54 7.26 -10.99
N LYS A 47 -7.33 7.11 -12.05
CA LYS A 47 -8.75 6.73 -11.98
C LYS A 47 -8.93 5.39 -11.27
N ALA A 48 -8.20 4.36 -11.69
CA ALA A 48 -8.30 3.01 -11.12
C ALA A 48 -7.81 2.97 -9.67
N VAL A 49 -6.64 3.57 -9.39
CA VAL A 49 -6.09 3.64 -8.02
C VAL A 49 -7.03 4.37 -7.08
N ASN A 50 -7.56 5.54 -7.47
CA ASN A 50 -8.48 6.31 -6.64
C ASN A 50 -9.82 5.58 -6.42
N ALA A 51 -10.32 4.85 -7.42
CA ALA A 51 -11.53 4.03 -7.25
C ALA A 51 -11.32 2.90 -6.25
N LEU A 52 -10.20 2.17 -6.36
CA LEU A 52 -9.86 1.05 -5.46
C LEU A 52 -9.65 1.52 -4.02
N LEU A 53 -8.90 2.61 -3.80
CA LEU A 53 -8.62 3.12 -2.45
C LEU A 53 -9.85 3.67 -1.71
N ARG A 54 -10.96 3.93 -2.41
CA ARG A 54 -12.21 4.44 -1.83
C ARG A 54 -13.29 3.38 -1.67
N ASP A 55 -13.16 2.26 -2.35
CA ASP A 55 -14.14 1.19 -2.33
C ASP A 55 -13.96 0.34 -1.06
N ARG A 56 -14.94 0.39 -0.16
CA ARG A 56 -14.90 -0.28 1.15
C ARG A 56 -14.94 -1.80 1.08
N ARG A 57 -15.11 -2.38 -0.11
CA ARG A 57 -14.96 -3.82 -0.35
C ARG A 57 -13.49 -4.24 -0.41
N TRP A 58 -12.57 -3.29 -0.63
CA TRP A 58 -11.14 -3.52 -0.62
C TRP A 58 -10.59 -3.12 0.75
N GLY A 59 -10.09 -4.10 1.50
CA GLY A 59 -9.46 -3.92 2.79
C GLY A 59 -7.97 -4.29 2.77
N ARG A 60 -7.27 -3.86 3.80
CA ARG A 60 -5.88 -4.20 4.15
C ARG A 60 -5.82 -5.43 5.03
N GLN A 61 -6.78 -5.58 5.93
CA GLN A 61 -6.81 -6.70 6.87
C GLN A 61 -6.99 -8.02 6.10
N ILE A 62 -6.04 -8.93 6.27
CA ILE A 62 -6.09 -10.27 5.70
C ILE A 62 -7.20 -11.06 6.41
N PRO A 63 -8.18 -11.63 5.68
CA PRO A 63 -9.19 -12.51 6.25
C PRO A 63 -8.55 -13.68 7.00
N GLU A 64 -9.19 -14.15 8.07
CA GLU A 64 -8.63 -15.22 8.92
C GLU A 64 -8.41 -16.51 8.12
N GLU A 65 -9.36 -16.84 7.26
CA GLU A 65 -9.29 -17.94 6.29
C GLU A 65 -8.15 -17.82 5.25
N LEU A 66 -7.54 -16.64 5.11
CA LEU A 66 -6.38 -16.38 4.24
C LEU A 66 -5.11 -16.08 5.03
N SER A 67 -5.14 -16.22 6.37
CA SER A 67 -4.08 -15.76 7.27
C SER A 67 -2.94 -16.76 7.48
N ASP A 68 -3.05 -17.95 6.86
CA ASP A 68 -2.10 -19.04 6.98
C ASP A 68 -1.05 -18.99 5.87
N ASN A 69 0.19 -19.36 6.22
CA ASN A 69 1.40 -19.49 5.38
C ASN A 69 2.41 -18.32 5.40
N PHE A 70 2.53 -17.60 6.51
CA PHE A 70 3.73 -16.80 6.74
C PHE A 70 4.91 -17.71 7.15
N PRO A 71 6.10 -17.57 6.54
CA PRO A 71 7.29 -18.30 6.99
C PRO A 71 7.56 -18.12 8.50
N GLU A 72 7.95 -19.20 9.19
CA GLU A 72 8.18 -19.17 10.64
C GLU A 72 9.13 -18.05 11.09
N HIS A 73 10.17 -17.76 10.31
CA HIS A 73 11.15 -16.73 10.65
C HIS A 73 10.59 -15.30 10.65
N ILE A 74 9.43 -15.04 10.02
CA ILE A 74 8.76 -13.73 10.06
C ILE A 74 7.52 -13.70 10.95
N ARG A 75 7.11 -14.82 11.54
CA ARG A 75 5.91 -14.86 12.39
C ARG A 75 5.88 -13.80 13.48
N PRO A 76 6.96 -13.55 14.25
CA PRO A 76 6.96 -12.50 15.27
C PRO A 76 6.67 -11.11 14.70
N PHE A 77 7.19 -10.80 13.50
CA PHE A 77 6.92 -9.55 12.81
C PHE A 77 5.43 -9.47 12.40
N VAL A 78 4.90 -10.54 11.82
CA VAL A 78 3.50 -10.59 11.38
C VAL A 78 2.54 -10.43 12.55
N GLU A 79 2.82 -11.05 13.69
CA GLU A 79 2.01 -10.92 14.91
C GLU A 79 1.98 -9.47 15.44
N LEU A 80 3.13 -8.78 15.40
CA LEU A 80 3.21 -7.36 15.75
C LEU A 80 2.45 -6.49 14.74
N ASP A 81 2.72 -6.67 13.45
CA ASP A 81 2.20 -5.84 12.35
C ASP A 81 0.68 -5.93 12.21
N ARG A 82 0.10 -7.12 12.45
CA ARG A 82 -1.36 -7.34 12.50
C ARG A 82 -2.06 -6.44 13.51
N SER A 83 -1.36 -5.90 14.51
CA SER A 83 -1.93 -4.97 15.49
C SER A 83 -1.78 -3.48 15.11
N GLY A 84 -1.03 -3.18 14.05
CA GLY A 84 -0.81 -1.84 13.54
C GLY A 84 -2.06 -1.20 12.97
N MET A 85 -2.16 0.13 13.09
CA MET A 85 -3.29 0.91 12.58
C MET A 85 -3.49 0.74 11.06
N LEU A 86 -2.43 0.47 10.30
CA LEU A 86 -2.46 0.34 8.84
C LEU A 86 -3.00 -1.02 8.35
N GLU A 87 -3.03 -2.02 9.22
CA GLU A 87 -3.43 -3.40 8.89
C GLU A 87 -4.79 -3.77 9.51
N ARG A 88 -5.55 -2.76 9.98
CA ARG A 88 -6.88 -2.93 10.59
C ARG A 88 -7.95 -2.26 9.75
N GLU A 89 -9.15 -2.85 9.78
CA GLU A 89 -10.35 -2.25 9.20
C GLU A 89 -11.25 -1.61 10.28
N PRO A 90 -12.23 -0.76 9.89
CA PRO A 90 -13.30 -0.34 10.79
C PRO A 90 -14.04 -1.53 11.41
N PRO A 91 -14.45 -1.46 12.69
CA PRO A 91 -14.42 -0.28 13.55
C PRO A 91 -13.08 -0.04 14.27
N ALA A 92 -12.17 -1.03 14.30
CA ALA A 92 -10.90 -0.95 15.02
C ALA A 92 -10.01 0.18 14.50
N HIS A 93 -9.85 0.29 13.18
CA HIS A 93 -9.08 1.38 12.56
C HIS A 93 -9.64 2.76 12.89
N THR A 94 -10.97 2.93 12.82
CA THR A 94 -11.62 4.20 13.17
C THR A 94 -11.29 4.62 14.60
N ARG A 95 -11.33 3.68 15.55
CA ARG A 95 -10.98 3.93 16.94
C ARG A 95 -9.50 4.33 17.08
N LEU A 96 -8.58 3.52 16.55
CA LEU A 96 -7.14 3.77 16.63
C LEU A 96 -6.76 5.13 16.01
N ARG A 97 -7.25 5.40 14.80
CA ARG A 97 -7.01 6.67 14.10
C ARG A 97 -7.49 7.85 14.93
N SER A 98 -8.68 7.77 15.54
CA SER A 98 -9.22 8.90 16.34
C SER A 98 -8.39 9.28 17.56
N LEU A 99 -7.63 8.32 18.11
CA LEU A 99 -6.68 8.56 19.20
C LEU A 99 -5.40 9.22 18.67
N VAL A 100 -4.84 8.69 17.59
CA VAL A 100 -3.54 9.12 17.04
C VAL A 100 -3.60 10.49 16.38
N VAL A 101 -4.64 10.79 15.59
CA VAL A 101 -4.71 12.04 14.79
C VAL A 101 -4.67 13.31 15.63
N ARG A 102 -4.95 13.24 16.94
CA ARG A 102 -4.86 14.37 17.86
C ARG A 102 -3.44 14.92 17.99
N ALA A 103 -2.42 14.09 17.77
CA ALA A 103 -1.02 14.50 17.75
C ALA A 103 -0.60 15.13 16.40
N PHE A 104 -1.32 14.84 15.31
CA PHE A 104 -0.97 15.25 13.95
C PHE A 104 -1.83 16.42 13.44
N THR A 105 -2.17 17.36 14.31
CA THR A 105 -2.88 18.58 13.89
C THR A 105 -1.94 19.54 13.19
N SER A 106 -2.44 20.40 12.31
CA SER A 106 -1.61 21.42 11.61
C SER A 106 -0.78 22.26 12.60
N ARG A 107 -1.37 22.63 13.75
CA ARG A 107 -0.67 23.34 14.82
C ARG A 107 0.42 22.49 15.47
N GLY A 108 0.12 21.23 15.79
CA GLY A 108 1.07 20.30 16.40
C GLY A 108 2.28 20.06 15.51
N ILE A 109 2.05 19.87 14.21
CA ILE A 109 3.13 19.70 13.23
C ILE A 109 3.94 20.98 13.05
N ALA A 110 3.30 22.15 12.96
CA ALA A 110 4.02 23.43 12.87
C ALA A 110 4.93 23.68 14.09
N ALA A 111 4.51 23.24 15.28
CA ALA A 111 5.33 23.36 16.49
C ALA A 111 6.61 22.49 16.48
N LEU A 112 6.72 21.52 15.57
CA LEU A 112 7.94 20.71 15.41
C LEU A 112 9.03 21.43 14.62
N GLU A 113 8.71 22.50 13.90
CA GLU A 113 9.65 23.22 13.02
C GLU A 113 10.97 23.58 13.71
N PRO A 114 11.00 24.19 14.92
CA PRO A 114 12.27 24.57 15.55
C PRO A 114 13.18 23.39 15.86
N GLY A 115 12.63 22.20 16.13
CA GLY A 115 13.42 21.00 16.41
C GLY A 115 13.96 20.31 15.15
N ILE A 116 13.40 20.62 13.99
CA ILE A 116 13.83 20.09 12.69
C ILE A 116 14.89 20.99 12.05
N THR A 117 14.80 22.31 12.26
CA THR A 117 15.69 23.30 11.66
C THR A 117 16.89 23.69 12.53
N ALA A 118 16.99 23.12 13.74
CA ALA A 118 18.11 23.31 14.65
C ALA A 118 19.43 22.68 14.15
#